data_AF-A0A257SWS1-F1
#
_entry.id   AF-A0A257SWS1-F1
#
_cell.length_a   1.000
_cell.length_b   1.000
_cell.length_c   1.000
_cell.angle_alpha   90.00
_cell.angle_beta   90.00
_cell.angle_gamma   90.00
#
_symmetry.space_group_name_H-M   'P 1'
#
loop_
_entity.id
_entity.type
_entity.pdbx_description
1 polymer ?
#
loop_
_entity_poly.entity_id
_entity_poly.type
_entity_poly.pdbx_seq_one_letter_code
_entity_poly.pdbx_strand_id
1 'polypeptide(L)'
;MSTYINTPTSNFPESDPWVNPTNLLPTVYADVKAANGVPIPYTLPSTPDNPYNLHADPVVQPINGTSPADDLEAIFKSWHSKPLYNSDNPKHAGYQYDPSKFNYAELQRGIDILEGNPIPNRVYSGIPMLHYMAGSEVKKVQPIYDANGNVIGGNVTVHQIWFGQHIESDTAFIDPSAVLEVPYTVTYVVDALHRGNDDFSPMEMFFDDPDVLHKAVPYVMMDATFYPISDGTRTTFVIHQPPGKFWNLNYTWGWRRHPGRVEVMENARKVVMGKPLPQWETDVFGTDPGLDEATKEAAIAMIGDLSPAKRMWMAFKTLQQTGYNPPVMAEAERAFSQWQNRSQLPDGVKADPNADITLFYVNNTIYGHVKGYKRTQHHAELNQWHLRGFHLHVHLINGDYFPHAYTLVDFGGMRGWENTFQSTIPLGGDGPWFTFGRDYWTVETPAPILVPAATPPAGDAIPADAEQRMEEASQPPNVNMAEIEKVKDIWEGKFDPEGKTWPKKMPSPTLDEPDGEMLGQHDVYITLNYEPSKRLRLYQFDPLHHNQAIWSVH
;
A
#
# COMPACT_ATOMS: atom_id res chain seq x y z
N MET A 1 -20.48 6.09 12.96
CA MET A 1 -20.04 6.28 14.37
C MET A 1 -19.00 7.37 14.40
N SER A 2 -18.69 7.98 15.54
CA SER A 2 -17.67 9.04 15.58
C SER A 2 -16.74 8.91 16.77
N THR A 3 -15.45 9.14 16.54
CA THR A 3 -14.40 9.21 17.58
C THR A 3 -13.71 10.56 17.53
N TYR A 4 -13.47 11.13 18.71
CA TYR A 4 -12.77 12.40 18.88
C TYR A 4 -11.43 12.14 19.56
N ILE A 5 -10.35 12.62 18.94
CA ILE A 5 -8.99 12.47 19.42
C ILE A 5 -8.40 13.86 19.66
N ASN A 6 -7.76 14.00 20.80
CA ASN A 6 -6.92 15.16 21.09
C ASN A 6 -5.49 14.64 21.28
N THR A 7 -4.64 14.89 20.30
CA THR A 7 -3.24 14.46 20.36
C THR A 7 -2.50 15.20 21.49
N PRO A 8 -1.42 14.66 22.05
CA PRO A 8 -0.63 15.38 23.05
C PRO A 8 0.02 16.63 22.44
N THR A 9 0.43 17.56 23.30
CA THR A 9 1.13 18.77 22.85
C THR A 9 2.59 18.48 22.56
N SER A 10 3.11 19.01 21.45
CA SER A 10 4.53 18.94 21.11
C SER A 10 5.44 19.50 22.21
N ASN A 11 6.57 18.82 22.42
CA ASN A 11 7.63 19.25 23.33
C ASN A 11 8.45 20.43 22.80
N PHE A 12 8.24 20.82 21.54
CA PHE A 12 8.96 21.92 20.89
C PHE A 12 8.14 23.21 20.92
N PRO A 13 8.80 24.39 20.90
CA PRO A 13 8.12 25.66 20.69
C PRO A 13 7.32 25.66 19.38
N GLU A 14 6.16 26.32 19.37
CA GLU A 14 5.35 26.47 18.17
C GLU A 14 6.11 27.25 17.09
N SER A 15 6.07 26.74 15.85
CA SER A 15 6.73 27.35 14.70
C SER A 15 6.17 26.81 13.39
N ASP A 16 6.02 27.64 12.37
CA ASP A 16 5.78 27.13 11.01
C ASP A 16 6.99 26.29 10.58
N PRO A 17 6.82 24.96 10.36
CA PRO A 17 7.96 24.11 10.08
C PRO A 17 8.61 24.51 8.76
N TRP A 18 7.88 25.00 7.76
CA TRP A 18 8.44 25.43 6.47
C TRP A 18 9.38 26.64 6.57
N VAL A 19 9.19 27.49 7.58
CA VAL A 19 10.02 28.67 7.82
C VAL A 19 11.15 28.37 8.80
N ASN A 20 10.85 27.78 9.96
CA ASN A 20 11.81 27.54 11.03
C ASN A 20 11.39 26.31 11.87
N PRO A 21 11.73 25.08 11.45
CA PRO A 21 11.26 23.88 12.13
C PRO A 21 11.96 23.73 13.50
N THR A 22 11.20 23.86 14.58
CA THR A 22 11.71 23.66 15.95
C THR A 22 11.84 22.20 16.35
N ASN A 23 11.15 21.29 15.65
CA ASN A 23 11.19 19.84 15.85
C ASN A 23 12.29 19.14 15.02
N LEU A 24 13.18 19.89 14.35
CA LEU A 24 14.37 19.34 13.71
C LEU A 24 15.48 19.12 14.76
N LEU A 25 15.83 17.86 15.00
CA LEU A 25 16.86 17.45 15.94
C LEU A 25 18.25 17.47 15.31
N PRO A 26 19.32 17.70 16.11
CA PRO A 26 20.68 17.49 15.66
C PRO A 26 20.91 16.03 15.27
N THR A 27 21.56 15.82 14.13
CA THR A 27 21.95 14.49 13.65
C THR A 27 22.96 13.83 14.57
N VAL A 28 22.74 12.56 14.93
CA VAL A 28 23.68 11.77 15.72
C VAL A 28 24.12 10.51 14.96
N TYR A 29 25.41 10.42 14.64
CA TYR A 29 26.02 9.26 13.95
C TYR A 29 26.44 8.14 14.92
N ALA A 30 25.49 7.60 15.67
CA ALA A 30 25.69 6.45 16.55
C ALA A 30 24.39 5.65 16.65
N ASP A 31 24.46 4.40 17.08
CA ASP A 31 23.27 3.62 17.43
C ASP A 31 22.40 4.37 18.45
N VAL A 32 21.08 4.21 18.31
CA VAL A 32 20.08 4.69 19.27
C VAL A 32 20.32 4.00 20.61
N LYS A 33 20.11 4.74 21.70
CA LYS A 33 20.19 4.19 23.04
C LYS A 33 18.80 3.86 23.56
N ALA A 34 18.64 2.65 24.07
CA ALA A 34 17.46 2.27 24.82
C ALA A 34 17.34 3.09 26.12
N ALA A 35 16.20 3.00 26.80
CA ALA A 35 15.98 3.70 28.07
C ALA A 35 17.01 3.39 29.15
N ASN A 36 17.63 2.20 29.16
CA ASN A 36 18.73 1.89 30.10
C ASN A 36 20.08 2.52 29.72
N GLY A 37 20.16 3.23 28.59
CA GLY A 37 21.37 3.86 28.06
C GLY A 37 22.27 2.93 27.23
N VAL A 38 21.88 1.67 27.06
CA VAL A 38 22.59 0.68 26.23
C VAL A 38 22.26 0.94 24.76
N PRO A 39 23.25 0.92 23.85
CA PRO A 39 22.99 1.01 22.42
C PRO A 39 22.16 -0.17 21.91
N ILE A 40 21.17 0.12 21.07
CA ILE A 40 20.43 -0.86 20.29
C ILE A 40 21.26 -1.10 19.01
N PRO A 41 21.92 -2.25 18.85
CA PRO A 41 22.83 -2.46 17.72
C PRO A 41 22.07 -2.43 16.40
N TYR A 42 22.75 -2.04 15.31
CA TYR A 42 22.16 -1.90 13.98
C TYR A 42 21.04 -0.85 13.91
N THR A 43 21.20 0.24 14.67
CA THR A 43 20.30 1.43 14.61
C THR A 43 21.06 2.70 14.19
N LEU A 44 22.21 2.51 13.55
CA LEU A 44 22.97 3.53 12.83
C LEU A 44 22.67 3.38 11.32
N PRO A 45 21.83 4.25 10.73
CA PRO A 45 21.56 4.24 9.30
C PRO A 45 22.76 4.86 8.54
N SER A 46 22.58 5.27 7.29
CA SER A 46 23.62 5.88 6.46
C SER A 46 24.38 7.05 7.13
N THR A 47 25.70 7.10 6.95
CA THR A 47 26.58 8.20 7.39
C THR A 47 27.28 8.82 6.18
N PRO A 48 27.86 10.04 6.30
CA PRO A 48 28.64 10.66 5.22
C PRO A 48 29.78 9.81 4.67
N ASP A 49 30.44 9.05 5.53
CA ASP A 49 31.59 8.22 5.16
C ASP A 49 31.19 6.78 4.80
N ASN A 50 29.99 6.33 5.19
CA ASN A 50 29.46 5.01 4.85
C ASN A 50 27.95 5.09 4.55
N PRO A 51 27.55 5.12 3.27
CA PRO A 51 26.15 5.28 2.88
C PRO A 51 25.29 4.03 3.18
N TYR A 52 25.90 2.86 3.43
CA TYR A 52 25.20 1.58 3.60
C TYR A 52 25.67 0.87 4.87
N ASN A 53 25.35 1.41 6.05
CA ASN A 53 25.82 0.83 7.32
C ASN A 53 25.17 -0.53 7.67
N LEU A 54 23.98 -0.81 7.14
CA LEU A 54 23.19 -1.98 7.53
C LEU A 54 23.25 -3.13 6.52
N HIS A 55 23.99 -2.98 5.42
CA HIS A 55 24.19 -4.06 4.46
C HIS A 55 25.46 -3.86 3.63
N ALA A 56 26.01 -4.97 3.11
CA ALA A 56 27.03 -4.94 2.06
C ALA A 56 26.40 -4.61 0.70
N ASP A 57 27.23 -4.43 -0.33
CA ASP A 57 26.73 -4.26 -1.71
C ASP A 57 25.76 -5.39 -2.09
N PRO A 58 24.54 -5.06 -2.57
CA PRO A 58 23.56 -6.07 -2.91
C PRO A 58 23.94 -6.81 -4.19
N VAL A 59 23.39 -8.01 -4.35
CA VAL A 59 23.56 -8.80 -5.59
C VAL A 59 22.48 -8.42 -6.59
N VAL A 60 22.87 -7.90 -7.76
CA VAL A 60 21.95 -7.51 -8.83
C VAL A 60 22.08 -8.47 -10.00
N GLN A 61 20.95 -8.97 -10.51
CA GLN A 61 20.91 -9.81 -11.71
C GLN A 61 19.71 -9.47 -12.61
N PRO A 62 19.84 -9.62 -13.94
CA PRO A 62 18.73 -9.40 -14.86
C PRO A 62 17.65 -10.49 -14.70
N ILE A 63 16.40 -10.11 -14.92
CA ILE A 63 15.23 -11.00 -14.91
C ILE A 63 14.28 -10.66 -16.06
N ASN A 64 13.26 -11.50 -16.25
CA ASN A 64 12.11 -11.11 -17.06
C ASN A 64 11.27 -10.09 -16.28
N GLY A 65 11.34 -8.81 -16.68
CA GLY A 65 10.64 -7.70 -16.04
C GLY A 65 9.14 -7.58 -16.36
N THR A 66 8.50 -8.55 -17.03
CA THR A 66 7.05 -8.49 -17.24
C THR A 66 6.30 -8.53 -15.91
N SER A 67 5.45 -7.52 -15.67
CA SER A 67 4.66 -7.38 -14.44
C SER A 67 3.28 -8.04 -14.54
N PRO A 68 2.58 -8.26 -13.40
CA PRO A 68 1.16 -8.63 -13.39
C PRO A 68 0.31 -7.65 -14.22
N ALA A 69 0.59 -6.35 -14.09
CA ALA A 69 -0.11 -5.32 -14.84
C ALA A 69 0.11 -5.42 -16.36
N ASP A 70 1.31 -5.77 -16.82
CA ASP A 70 1.59 -5.94 -18.26
C ASP A 70 0.83 -7.13 -18.84
N ASP A 71 0.80 -8.26 -18.14
CA ASP A 71 0.11 -9.45 -18.63
C ASP A 71 -1.41 -9.25 -18.59
N LEU A 72 -1.96 -8.61 -17.56
CA LEU A 72 -3.38 -8.21 -17.53
C LEU A 72 -3.71 -7.23 -18.66
N GLU A 73 -2.90 -6.18 -18.84
CA GLU A 73 -3.08 -5.22 -19.94
C GLU A 73 -2.99 -5.90 -21.32
N ALA A 74 -2.11 -6.89 -21.48
CA ALA A 74 -2.01 -7.66 -22.72
C ALA A 74 -3.26 -8.50 -22.99
N ILE A 75 -3.86 -9.11 -21.96
CA ILE A 75 -5.14 -9.84 -22.07
C ILE A 75 -6.26 -8.89 -22.51
N PHE A 76 -6.37 -7.72 -21.88
CA PHE A 76 -7.38 -6.74 -22.27
C PHE A 76 -7.18 -6.24 -23.69
N LYS A 77 -5.93 -5.91 -24.07
CA LYS A 77 -5.59 -5.49 -25.43
C LYS A 77 -5.85 -6.59 -26.46
N SER A 78 -5.71 -7.87 -26.12
CA SER A 78 -5.95 -8.98 -27.05
C SER A 78 -7.42 -9.05 -27.48
N TRP A 79 -8.34 -8.68 -26.59
CA TRP A 79 -9.79 -8.72 -26.84
C TRP A 79 -10.28 -7.71 -27.87
N HIS A 80 -9.54 -6.63 -28.11
CA HIS A 80 -9.95 -5.54 -28.98
C HIS A 80 -9.66 -5.82 -30.45
N SER A 81 -10.59 -5.45 -31.33
CA SER A 81 -10.36 -5.37 -32.78
C SER A 81 -9.33 -4.26 -33.12
N LYS A 82 -8.81 -4.23 -34.36
CA LYS A 82 -7.99 -3.09 -34.82
C LYS A 82 -8.76 -1.79 -34.61
N PRO A 83 -8.10 -0.66 -34.27
CA PRO A 83 -8.81 0.61 -34.06
C PRO A 83 -9.69 0.91 -35.27
N LEU A 84 -10.96 1.26 -35.01
CA LEU A 84 -11.86 1.75 -36.05
C LEU A 84 -11.29 3.06 -36.58
N TYR A 85 -10.46 2.97 -37.62
CA TYR A 85 -9.95 4.15 -38.32
C TYR A 85 -11.09 4.70 -39.16
N ASN A 86 -11.85 5.65 -38.61
CA ASN A 86 -12.75 6.46 -39.40
C ASN A 86 -11.92 7.52 -40.14
N SER A 87 -11.70 7.33 -41.44
CA SER A 87 -10.96 8.27 -42.29
C SER A 87 -11.53 9.69 -42.29
N ASP A 88 -12.81 9.84 -41.92
CA ASP A 88 -13.53 11.11 -41.97
C ASP A 88 -13.53 11.83 -40.62
N ASN A 89 -13.13 11.15 -39.54
CA ASN A 89 -12.99 11.78 -38.23
C ASN A 89 -11.98 11.02 -37.32
N PRO A 90 -10.66 11.32 -37.43
CA PRO A 90 -9.60 10.67 -36.66
C PRO A 90 -9.68 10.88 -35.13
N LYS A 91 -10.71 11.59 -34.63
CA LYS A 91 -10.97 11.80 -33.19
C LYS A 91 -11.89 10.75 -32.54
N HIS A 92 -12.38 9.75 -33.29
CA HIS A 92 -13.31 8.70 -32.80
C HIS A 92 -12.84 7.26 -33.04
N ALA A 93 -11.56 6.96 -32.82
CA ALA A 93 -11.12 5.56 -32.74
C ALA A 93 -11.59 4.97 -31.39
N GLY A 94 -12.82 4.46 -31.32
CA GLY A 94 -13.23 3.54 -30.26
C GLY A 94 -12.70 2.14 -30.58
N TYR A 95 -12.18 1.44 -29.58
CA TYR A 95 -11.93 0.01 -29.70
C TYR A 95 -13.26 -0.73 -29.49
N GLN A 96 -13.55 -1.72 -30.33
CA GLN A 96 -14.66 -2.65 -30.13
C GLN A 96 -14.08 -4.01 -29.75
N TYR A 97 -14.70 -4.67 -28.77
CA TYR A 97 -14.42 -6.06 -28.45
C TYR A 97 -14.70 -6.95 -29.67
N ASP A 98 -13.84 -7.93 -29.91
CA ASP A 98 -13.90 -8.82 -31.06
C ASP A 98 -14.16 -10.26 -30.60
N PRO A 99 -15.33 -10.87 -30.92
CA PRO A 99 -15.63 -12.24 -30.54
C PRO A 99 -14.59 -13.25 -31.00
N SER A 100 -13.92 -13.00 -32.13
CA SER A 100 -12.90 -13.90 -32.68
C SER A 100 -11.58 -13.90 -31.91
N LYS A 101 -11.39 -12.91 -31.02
CA LYS A 101 -10.19 -12.77 -30.20
C LYS A 101 -10.38 -13.19 -28.74
N PHE A 102 -11.59 -13.52 -28.34
CA PHE A 102 -11.85 -14.06 -27.00
C PHE A 102 -11.14 -15.40 -26.81
N ASN A 103 -10.33 -15.52 -25.76
CA ASN A 103 -9.48 -16.68 -25.52
C ASN A 103 -9.56 -17.14 -24.07
N TYR A 104 -10.07 -18.35 -23.86
CA TYR A 104 -10.21 -18.96 -22.53
C TYR A 104 -8.86 -19.18 -21.81
N ALA A 105 -7.77 -19.42 -22.54
CA ALA A 105 -6.46 -19.60 -21.94
C ALA A 105 -5.88 -18.27 -21.42
N GLU A 106 -6.12 -17.17 -22.12
CA GLU A 106 -5.75 -15.82 -21.67
C GLU A 106 -6.62 -15.39 -20.49
N LEU A 107 -7.91 -15.73 -20.52
CA LEU A 107 -8.83 -15.52 -19.39
C LEU A 107 -8.37 -16.28 -18.14
N GLN A 108 -8.04 -17.57 -18.28
CA GLN A 108 -7.50 -18.37 -17.17
C GLN A 108 -6.21 -17.78 -16.63
N ARG A 109 -5.31 -17.32 -17.50
CA ARG A 109 -4.09 -16.63 -17.07
C ARG A 109 -4.40 -15.36 -16.26
N GLY A 110 -5.45 -14.60 -16.62
CA GLY A 110 -5.90 -13.45 -15.83
C GLY A 110 -6.33 -13.85 -14.41
N ILE A 111 -7.07 -14.95 -14.28
CA ILE A 111 -7.45 -15.51 -12.98
C ILE A 111 -6.21 -15.98 -12.21
N ASP A 112 -5.29 -16.68 -12.88
CA ASP A 112 -4.05 -17.16 -12.27
C ASP A 112 -3.19 -16.02 -11.73
N ILE A 113 -3.19 -14.85 -12.39
CA ILE A 113 -2.50 -13.65 -11.88
C ILE A 113 -3.17 -13.13 -10.60
N LEU A 114 -4.50 -13.01 -10.60
CA LEU A 114 -5.24 -12.46 -9.46
C LEU A 114 -5.18 -13.39 -8.24
N GLU A 115 -5.24 -14.69 -8.45
CA GLU A 115 -5.18 -15.73 -7.42
C GLU A 115 -3.75 -16.14 -7.04
N GLY A 116 -2.72 -15.67 -7.76
CA GLY A 116 -1.33 -16.07 -7.50
C GLY A 116 -1.03 -17.53 -7.87
N ASN A 117 -1.79 -18.15 -8.77
CA ASN A 117 -1.51 -19.50 -9.25
C ASN A 117 -0.17 -19.56 -10.02
N PRO A 118 0.45 -20.75 -10.18
CA PRO A 118 1.72 -20.87 -10.90
C PRO A 118 1.66 -20.40 -12.37
N ILE A 119 2.51 -19.44 -12.73
CA ILE A 119 2.63 -18.92 -14.10
C ILE A 119 4.06 -19.11 -14.61
N PRO A 120 4.28 -19.91 -15.68
CA PRO A 120 5.61 -20.15 -16.22
C PRO A 120 6.33 -18.86 -16.65
N ASN A 121 7.64 -18.79 -16.41
CA ASN A 121 8.51 -17.69 -16.83
C ASN A 121 8.06 -16.30 -16.32
N ARG A 122 7.42 -16.24 -15.14
CA ARG A 122 7.09 -15.02 -14.42
C ARG A 122 7.65 -15.09 -13.01
N VAL A 123 8.40 -14.06 -12.63
CA VAL A 123 9.01 -13.98 -11.29
C VAL A 123 8.00 -13.65 -10.20
N TYR A 124 6.84 -13.09 -10.56
CA TYR A 124 5.73 -12.82 -9.64
C TYR A 124 4.82 -14.04 -9.40
N SER A 125 5.07 -15.16 -10.08
CA SER A 125 4.29 -16.39 -9.93
C SER A 125 4.26 -16.81 -8.46
N GLY A 126 3.06 -17.03 -7.91
CA GLY A 126 2.87 -17.37 -6.48
C GLY A 126 2.43 -16.19 -5.60
N ILE A 127 2.49 -14.95 -6.09
CA ILE A 127 2.06 -13.76 -5.34
C ILE A 127 0.70 -13.29 -5.90
N PRO A 128 -0.39 -13.38 -5.13
CA PRO A 128 -1.73 -12.99 -5.58
C PRO A 128 -1.93 -11.47 -5.56
N MET A 129 -2.82 -10.97 -6.44
CA MET A 129 -3.27 -9.56 -6.39
C MET A 129 -4.55 -9.39 -5.55
N LEU A 130 -5.20 -10.51 -5.23
CA LEU A 130 -6.24 -10.62 -4.21
C LEU A 130 -5.54 -10.92 -2.88
N HIS A 131 -5.69 -10.07 -1.87
CA HIS A 131 -4.97 -10.23 -0.60
C HIS A 131 -5.69 -11.18 0.37
N TYR A 132 -6.06 -12.36 -0.13
CA TYR A 132 -6.74 -13.41 0.64
C TYR A 132 -5.75 -14.36 1.33
N MET A 133 -4.45 -14.26 1.03
CA MET A 133 -3.40 -15.16 1.54
C MET A 133 -2.80 -14.74 2.89
N ALA A 134 -3.20 -13.58 3.44
CA ALA A 134 -2.58 -12.96 4.61
C ALA A 134 -2.47 -13.89 5.84
N GLY A 135 -3.42 -14.83 6.02
CA GLY A 135 -3.37 -15.83 7.09
C GLY A 135 -2.18 -16.80 7.03
N SER A 136 -1.51 -16.91 5.88
CA SER A 136 -0.35 -17.79 5.64
C SER A 136 0.98 -17.04 5.45
N GLU A 137 0.96 -15.70 5.39
CA GLU A 137 2.13 -14.86 5.09
C GLU A 137 2.99 -14.56 6.33
N VAL A 138 3.21 -15.58 7.17
CA VAL A 138 4.00 -15.50 8.40
C VAL A 138 5.31 -16.27 8.23
N LYS A 139 6.45 -15.58 8.35
CA LYS A 139 7.77 -16.21 8.28
C LYS A 139 8.51 -16.15 9.60
N LYS A 140 8.99 -17.31 10.05
CA LYS A 140 9.81 -17.41 11.26
C LYS A 140 11.29 -17.21 10.96
N VAL A 141 11.95 -16.38 11.76
CA VAL A 141 13.40 -16.21 11.70
C VAL A 141 14.08 -17.53 12.04
N GLN A 142 14.94 -18.01 11.12
CA GLN A 142 15.73 -19.21 11.32
C GLN A 142 16.98 -18.87 12.15
N PRO A 143 17.15 -19.44 13.36
CA PRO A 143 18.28 -19.13 14.22
C PRO A 143 19.59 -19.70 13.66
N ILE A 144 20.68 -18.97 13.88
CA ILE A 144 22.05 -19.39 13.61
C ILE A 144 22.72 -19.70 14.94
N TYR A 145 23.39 -20.85 15.02
CA TYR A 145 24.01 -21.35 16.24
C TYR A 145 25.53 -21.31 16.17
N ASP A 146 26.19 -21.02 17.30
CA ASP A 146 27.62 -21.25 17.47
C ASP A 146 27.93 -22.75 17.68
N ALA A 147 29.22 -23.09 17.82
CA ALA A 147 29.67 -24.47 18.05
C ALA A 147 29.18 -25.08 19.39
N ASN A 148 28.73 -24.25 20.33
CA ASN A 148 28.22 -24.67 21.63
C ASN A 148 26.69 -24.79 21.66
N GLY A 149 26.01 -24.46 20.56
CA GLY A 149 24.55 -24.48 20.46
C GLY A 149 23.87 -23.21 20.97
N ASN A 150 24.60 -22.12 21.19
CA ASN A 150 24.00 -20.82 21.54
C ASN A 150 23.51 -20.12 20.27
N VAL A 151 22.34 -19.48 20.33
CA VAL A 151 21.87 -18.62 19.23
C VAL A 151 22.75 -17.37 19.17
N ILE A 152 23.35 -17.11 18.01
CA ILE A 152 24.21 -15.95 17.75
C ILE A 152 23.66 -15.01 16.69
N GLY A 153 22.55 -15.40 16.05
CA GLY A 153 21.79 -14.54 15.16
C GLY A 153 20.67 -15.30 14.46
N GLY A 154 20.21 -14.79 13.33
CA GLY A 154 19.25 -15.49 12.49
C GLY A 154 19.03 -14.84 11.14
N ASN A 155 18.25 -15.51 10.29
CA ASN A 155 17.86 -15.00 8.99
C ASN A 155 16.40 -15.33 8.67
N VAL A 156 15.74 -14.42 7.98
CA VAL A 156 14.47 -14.67 7.30
C VAL A 156 14.58 -14.11 5.87
N THR A 157 14.02 -14.81 4.89
CA THR A 157 14.00 -14.36 3.49
C THR A 157 12.60 -13.85 3.14
N VAL A 158 12.53 -12.69 2.53
CA VAL A 158 11.31 -12.01 2.07
C VAL A 158 11.42 -11.80 0.57
N HIS A 159 10.37 -12.11 -0.18
CA HIS A 159 10.31 -11.85 -1.61
C HIS A 159 9.29 -10.74 -1.88
N GLN A 160 9.73 -9.67 -2.55
CA GLN A 160 8.88 -8.58 -2.99
C GLN A 160 8.92 -8.43 -4.51
N ILE A 161 7.78 -8.07 -5.10
CA ILE A 161 7.68 -7.64 -6.50
C ILE A 161 7.25 -6.18 -6.55
N TRP A 162 7.92 -5.40 -7.38
CA TRP A 162 7.67 -3.96 -7.52
C TRP A 162 7.25 -3.66 -8.94
N PHE A 163 6.09 -3.01 -9.12
CA PHE A 163 5.56 -2.65 -10.44
C PHE A 163 4.53 -1.54 -10.32
N GLY A 164 4.25 -0.77 -11.38
CA GLY A 164 3.09 0.15 -11.41
C GLY A 164 2.99 1.11 -10.20
N GLN A 165 1.96 0.95 -9.36
CA GLN A 165 1.84 1.60 -8.04
C GLN A 165 1.83 0.57 -6.89
N HIS A 166 2.45 -0.60 -7.07
CA HIS A 166 2.34 -1.73 -6.16
C HIS A 166 3.72 -2.19 -5.68
N ILE A 167 3.79 -2.56 -4.41
CA ILE A 167 4.78 -3.50 -3.87
C ILE A 167 3.96 -4.63 -3.28
N GLU A 168 4.18 -5.85 -3.76
CA GLU A 168 3.53 -7.03 -3.18
C GLU A 168 4.60 -7.92 -2.56
N SER A 169 4.28 -8.56 -1.44
CA SER A 169 5.19 -9.40 -0.66
C SER A 169 4.63 -10.80 -0.46
N ASP A 170 5.51 -11.78 -0.28
CA ASP A 170 5.14 -13.11 0.19
C ASP A 170 5.11 -13.22 1.73
N THR A 171 5.23 -12.09 2.42
CA THR A 171 5.38 -12.00 3.88
C THR A 171 4.70 -10.72 4.39
N ALA A 172 3.71 -10.88 5.26
CA ALA A 172 3.05 -9.81 6.01
C ALA A 172 3.54 -9.77 7.47
N PHE A 173 4.01 -10.91 8.00
CA PHE A 173 4.53 -11.01 9.36
C PHE A 173 5.87 -11.74 9.45
N ILE A 174 6.74 -11.23 10.32
CA ILE A 174 7.95 -11.96 10.74
C ILE A 174 7.79 -12.38 12.20
N ASP A 175 8.07 -13.63 12.51
CA ASP A 175 8.18 -14.15 13.88
C ASP A 175 9.65 -14.17 14.33
N PRO A 176 10.09 -13.18 15.15
CA PRO A 176 11.45 -13.10 15.65
C PRO A 176 11.67 -13.91 16.95
N SER A 177 10.74 -14.78 17.35
CA SER A 177 10.79 -15.51 18.64
C SER A 177 12.09 -16.29 18.90
N ALA A 178 12.81 -16.67 17.85
CA ALA A 178 14.09 -17.38 17.96
C ALA A 178 15.31 -16.48 18.24
N VAL A 179 15.18 -15.15 18.09
CA VAL A 179 16.29 -14.18 18.08
C VAL A 179 16.00 -12.94 18.94
N LEU A 180 15.26 -13.09 20.04
CA LEU A 180 14.85 -11.94 20.86
C LEU A 180 16.03 -11.18 21.48
N GLU A 181 17.09 -11.90 21.85
CA GLU A 181 18.25 -11.34 22.55
C GLU A 181 19.48 -11.13 21.66
N VAL A 182 19.40 -11.50 20.37
CA VAL A 182 20.53 -11.38 19.44
C VAL A 182 20.10 -10.75 18.13
N PRO A 183 20.95 -9.93 17.49
CA PRO A 183 20.66 -9.39 16.17
C PRO A 183 20.40 -10.46 15.11
N TYR A 184 19.68 -10.09 14.06
CA TYR A 184 19.41 -11.00 12.93
C TYR A 184 19.47 -10.25 11.61
N THR A 185 19.13 -10.92 10.52
CA THR A 185 19.08 -10.34 9.18
C THR A 185 17.77 -10.63 8.49
N VAL A 186 17.34 -9.71 7.64
CA VAL A 186 16.28 -9.94 6.64
C VAL A 186 16.95 -9.96 5.27
N THR A 187 16.83 -11.07 4.57
CA THR A 187 17.23 -11.19 3.17
C THR A 187 16.06 -10.79 2.29
N TYR A 188 16.14 -9.61 1.68
CA TYR A 188 15.14 -9.17 0.71
C TYR A 188 15.54 -9.67 -0.68
N VAL A 189 14.62 -10.35 -1.36
CA VAL A 189 14.67 -10.62 -2.79
C VAL A 189 13.69 -9.66 -3.45
N VAL A 190 14.20 -8.62 -4.09
CA VAL A 190 13.37 -7.59 -4.72
C VAL A 190 13.41 -7.74 -6.22
N ASP A 191 12.29 -8.10 -6.83
CA ASP A 191 12.10 -8.13 -8.28
C ASP A 191 11.43 -6.85 -8.76
N ALA A 192 12.22 -5.94 -9.32
CA ALA A 192 11.71 -4.73 -9.96
C ALA A 192 11.25 -5.07 -11.38
N LEU A 193 9.94 -5.11 -11.59
CA LEU A 193 9.31 -5.40 -12.88
C LEU A 193 9.09 -4.09 -13.65
N HIS A 194 8.36 -4.12 -14.75
CA HIS A 194 8.08 -2.93 -15.54
C HIS A 194 7.39 -1.85 -14.70
N ARG A 195 7.93 -0.63 -14.78
CA ARG A 195 7.56 0.52 -13.94
C ARG A 195 7.79 0.27 -12.45
N GLY A 196 8.66 -0.65 -12.07
CA GLY A 196 8.99 -1.02 -10.69
C GLY A 196 10.18 -0.28 -10.10
N ASN A 197 10.94 0.46 -10.93
CA ASN A 197 12.13 1.18 -10.52
C ASN A 197 11.82 2.20 -9.41
N ASP A 198 12.69 2.24 -8.40
CA ASP A 198 12.59 3.14 -7.25
C ASP A 198 13.89 3.09 -6.43
N ASP A 199 13.88 3.71 -5.25
CA ASP A 199 14.92 3.55 -4.24
C ASP A 199 14.45 2.58 -3.14
N PHE A 200 15.12 1.43 -3.01
CA PHE A 200 14.87 0.46 -1.94
C PHE A 200 15.27 1.08 -0.60
N SER A 201 14.28 1.13 0.31
CA SER A 201 14.33 1.94 1.53
C SER A 201 13.28 1.45 2.54
N PRO A 202 13.50 0.27 3.14
CA PRO A 202 12.66 -0.16 4.24
C PRO A 202 12.92 0.76 5.45
N MET A 203 11.86 1.42 5.91
CA MET A 203 11.80 2.14 7.18
C MET A 203 11.57 1.13 8.30
N GLU A 204 12.58 0.96 9.13
CA GLU A 204 12.57 0.04 10.27
C GLU A 204 12.05 0.78 11.49
N MET A 205 11.04 0.23 12.15
CA MET A 205 10.46 0.79 13.36
C MET A 205 10.85 -0.08 14.55
N PHE A 206 11.30 0.57 15.62
CA PHE A 206 11.78 -0.10 16.83
C PHE A 206 11.03 0.38 18.07
N PHE A 207 10.68 -0.56 18.93
CA PHE A 207 10.34 -0.30 20.32
C PHE A 207 11.58 0.01 21.14
N ASP A 208 11.36 0.55 22.33
CA ASP A 208 12.39 0.60 23.37
C ASP A 208 12.55 -0.76 24.07
N ASP A 209 13.56 -0.90 24.93
CA ASP A 209 13.83 -2.11 25.69
C ASP A 209 12.62 -2.50 26.57
N PRO A 210 11.92 -3.61 26.25
CA PRO A 210 10.72 -4.01 27.00
C PRO A 210 11.04 -4.41 28.44
N ASP A 211 12.30 -4.69 28.77
CA ASP A 211 12.74 -5.04 30.12
C ASP A 211 12.89 -3.79 31.02
N VAL A 212 12.89 -2.59 30.44
CA VAL A 212 13.03 -1.32 31.17
C VAL A 212 11.65 -0.74 31.49
N LEU A 213 11.06 -1.26 32.57
CA LEU A 213 9.74 -0.81 33.03
C LEU A 213 9.78 0.64 33.54
N HIS A 214 8.67 1.36 33.33
CA HIS A 214 8.41 2.71 33.89
C HIS A 214 9.33 3.84 33.41
N LYS A 215 10.15 3.62 32.38
CA LYS A 215 10.89 4.68 31.71
C LYS A 215 10.35 4.87 30.30
N ALA A 216 9.45 5.83 30.13
CA ALA A 216 8.92 6.16 28.82
C ALA A 216 9.98 6.96 28.03
N VAL A 217 10.61 6.32 27.05
CA VAL A 217 11.31 7.02 25.97
C VAL A 217 10.52 6.86 24.67
N PRO A 218 10.58 7.85 23.76
CA PRO A 218 10.06 7.69 22.42
C PRO A 218 10.56 6.43 21.72
N TYR A 219 9.68 5.81 20.92
CA TYR A 219 10.12 4.83 19.94
C TYR A 219 10.86 5.53 18.80
N VAL A 220 11.62 4.76 18.04
CA VAL A 220 12.44 5.29 16.94
C VAL A 220 12.14 4.53 15.66
N MET A 221 12.18 5.24 14.54
CA MET A 221 12.15 4.64 13.20
C MET A 221 13.24 5.26 12.34
N MET A 222 13.72 4.52 11.35
CA MET A 222 14.76 4.97 10.44
C MET A 222 14.73 4.19 9.13
N ASP A 223 15.12 4.82 8.03
CA ASP A 223 15.38 4.09 6.79
C ASP A 223 16.67 3.29 6.91
N ALA A 224 16.58 2.00 6.59
CA ALA A 224 17.73 1.11 6.66
C ALA A 224 18.81 1.49 5.62
N THR A 225 18.36 1.94 4.44
CA THR A 225 19.19 2.27 3.28
C THR A 225 18.43 3.08 2.24
N PHE A 226 19.14 3.63 1.27
CA PHE A 226 18.60 4.18 0.02
C PHE A 226 19.40 3.63 -1.15
N TYR A 227 18.91 2.55 -1.75
CA TYR A 227 19.60 1.89 -2.84
C TYR A 227 18.75 1.90 -4.12
N PRO A 228 19.21 2.50 -5.23
CA PRO A 228 18.42 2.55 -6.46
C PRO A 228 18.28 1.15 -7.08
N ILE A 229 17.05 0.75 -7.36
CA ILE A 229 16.70 -0.47 -8.09
C ILE A 229 16.11 -0.12 -9.46
N SER A 230 16.40 -0.96 -10.46
CA SER A 230 16.01 -0.72 -11.86
C SER A 230 15.04 -1.76 -12.37
N ASP A 231 14.13 -1.38 -13.26
CA ASP A 231 13.24 -2.29 -13.98
C ASP A 231 14.02 -3.46 -14.60
N GLY A 232 13.41 -4.65 -14.57
CA GLY A 232 13.99 -5.87 -15.15
C GLY A 232 15.16 -6.43 -14.35
N THR A 233 15.30 -6.08 -13.07
CA THR A 233 16.35 -6.61 -12.19
C THR A 233 15.78 -7.29 -10.94
N ARG A 234 16.47 -8.34 -10.50
CA ARG A 234 16.39 -8.86 -9.14
C ARG A 234 17.55 -8.28 -8.36
N THR A 235 17.26 -7.63 -7.24
CA THR A 235 18.26 -7.17 -6.28
C THR A 235 18.08 -7.90 -4.96
N THR A 236 19.14 -8.54 -4.48
CA THR A 236 19.15 -9.24 -3.19
C THR A 236 19.91 -8.44 -2.15
N PHE A 237 19.22 -8.02 -1.10
CA PHE A 237 19.78 -7.31 0.05
C PHE A 237 19.85 -8.24 1.26
N VAL A 238 20.84 -8.03 2.11
CA VAL A 238 20.89 -8.63 3.46
C VAL A 238 20.96 -7.49 4.45
N ILE A 239 19.81 -7.11 5.00
CA ILE A 239 19.66 -5.98 5.91
C ILE A 239 19.80 -6.47 7.35
N HIS A 240 20.72 -5.89 8.10
CA HIS A 240 20.89 -6.16 9.53
C HIS A 240 19.76 -5.56 10.35
N GLN A 241 19.26 -6.32 11.32
CA GLN A 241 18.22 -5.94 12.25
C GLN A 241 18.75 -6.00 13.69
N PRO A 242 18.23 -5.16 14.61
CA PRO A 242 18.50 -5.30 16.04
C PRO A 242 17.95 -6.62 16.61
N PRO A 243 18.22 -6.94 17.89
CA PRO A 243 17.57 -8.05 18.56
C PRO A 243 16.05 -7.99 18.44
N GLY A 244 15.42 -9.15 18.23
CA GLY A 244 14.00 -9.27 17.91
C GLY A 244 13.04 -8.67 18.96
N LYS A 245 13.51 -8.42 20.18
CA LYS A 245 12.72 -7.75 21.22
C LYS A 245 12.48 -6.26 20.97
N PHE A 246 13.35 -5.60 20.19
CA PHE A 246 13.21 -4.20 19.80
C PHE A 246 12.40 -4.03 18.53
N TRP A 247 12.29 -5.06 17.70
CA TRP A 247 11.72 -4.93 16.37
C TRP A 247 10.18 -4.80 16.41
N ASN A 248 9.64 -3.73 15.82
CA ASN A 248 8.19 -3.51 15.69
C ASN A 248 7.69 -3.96 14.32
N LEU A 249 8.17 -3.30 13.26
CA LEU A 249 7.80 -3.58 11.88
C LEU A 249 8.84 -3.00 10.92
N ASN A 250 8.85 -3.50 9.69
CA ASN A 250 9.55 -2.90 8.55
C ASN A 250 8.52 -2.44 7.54
N TYR A 251 8.66 -1.19 7.12
CA TYR A 251 7.73 -0.53 6.24
C TYR A 251 8.47 -0.09 4.97
N THR A 252 8.06 -0.59 3.81
CA THR A 252 8.77 -0.37 2.53
C THR A 252 7.95 0.54 1.63
N TRP A 253 8.56 1.61 1.14
CA TRP A 253 7.89 2.66 0.38
C TRP A 253 8.42 2.74 -1.04
N GLY A 254 7.51 3.01 -1.97
CA GLY A 254 7.86 3.53 -3.27
C GLY A 254 7.91 5.05 -3.28
N TRP A 255 9.06 5.64 -2.99
CA TRP A 255 9.21 7.09 -2.83
C TRP A 255 8.67 7.89 -4.00
N ARG A 256 8.93 7.43 -5.22
CA ARG A 256 8.55 8.16 -6.44
C ARG A 256 7.06 8.01 -6.77
N ARG A 257 6.36 7.07 -6.13
CA ARG A 257 4.96 6.70 -6.44
C ARG A 257 4.17 6.40 -5.15
N HIS A 258 4.22 7.34 -4.24
CA HIS A 258 3.51 7.32 -2.96
C HIS A 258 2.12 7.99 -3.06
N PRO A 259 1.10 7.63 -2.25
CA PRO A 259 1.03 6.57 -1.23
C PRO A 259 0.66 5.18 -1.75
N GLY A 260 0.42 5.02 -3.05
CA GLY A 260 -0.05 3.75 -3.60
C GLY A 260 0.96 2.61 -3.49
N ARG A 261 2.26 2.90 -3.65
CA ARG A 261 3.34 1.91 -3.62
C ARG A 261 3.90 1.73 -2.21
N VAL A 262 3.44 0.70 -1.52
CA VAL A 262 3.73 0.49 -0.10
C VAL A 262 3.54 -0.97 0.30
N GLU A 263 4.37 -1.44 1.23
CA GLU A 263 4.28 -2.77 1.85
C GLU A 263 4.72 -2.76 3.32
N VAL A 264 4.08 -3.55 4.19
CA VAL A 264 4.48 -3.68 5.60
C VAL A 264 4.71 -5.13 6.02
N MET A 265 5.77 -5.33 6.80
CA MET A 265 6.00 -6.58 7.53
C MET A 265 6.06 -6.29 9.02
N GLU A 266 5.16 -6.89 9.78
CA GLU A 266 5.00 -6.59 11.20
C GLU A 266 5.42 -7.76 12.11
N ASN A 267 5.75 -7.45 13.36
CA ASN A 267 6.09 -8.44 14.37
C ASN A 267 4.89 -9.30 14.73
N ALA A 268 4.95 -10.58 14.32
CA ALA A 268 3.93 -11.60 14.54
C ALA A 268 3.56 -11.79 16.03
N ARG A 269 4.45 -11.37 16.94
CA ARG A 269 4.25 -11.49 18.40
C ARG A 269 3.50 -10.32 19.00
N LYS A 270 3.24 -9.24 18.24
CA LYS A 270 2.43 -8.12 18.73
C LYS A 270 1.01 -8.58 19.00
N VAL A 271 0.45 -8.02 20.06
CA VAL A 271 -0.93 -8.28 20.48
C VAL A 271 -1.71 -6.98 20.40
N VAL A 272 -2.78 -7.00 19.63
CA VAL A 272 -3.71 -5.88 19.48
C VAL A 272 -5.10 -6.36 19.85
N MET A 273 -5.75 -5.61 20.74
CA MET A 273 -7.11 -5.92 21.24
C MET A 273 -7.24 -7.37 21.76
N GLY A 274 -6.19 -7.88 22.41
CA GLY A 274 -6.17 -9.21 23.04
C GLY A 274 -5.85 -10.38 22.11
N LYS A 275 -5.57 -10.14 20.82
CA LYS A 275 -5.17 -11.18 19.86
C LYS A 275 -3.79 -10.91 19.26
N PRO A 276 -2.95 -11.92 19.00
CA PRO A 276 -1.78 -11.79 18.15
C PRO A 276 -2.17 -11.31 16.74
N LEU A 277 -1.32 -10.54 16.08
CA LEU A 277 -1.64 -10.02 14.74
C LEU A 277 -1.93 -11.11 13.70
N PRO A 278 -1.15 -12.20 13.58
CA PRO A 278 -1.49 -13.27 12.65
C PRO A 278 -2.86 -13.89 12.92
N GLN A 279 -3.34 -13.85 14.17
CA GLN A 279 -4.65 -14.38 14.50
C GLN A 279 -5.77 -13.58 13.83
N TRP A 280 -5.63 -12.25 13.71
CA TRP A 280 -6.62 -11.41 13.01
C TRP A 280 -6.80 -11.86 11.56
N GLU A 281 -5.71 -12.20 10.87
CA GLU A 281 -5.80 -12.72 9.51
C GLU A 281 -6.35 -14.13 9.44
N THR A 282 -5.91 -15.04 10.32
CA THR A 282 -6.42 -16.42 10.30
C THR A 282 -7.89 -16.52 10.71
N ASP A 283 -8.38 -15.59 11.54
CA ASP A 283 -9.80 -15.52 11.91
C ASP A 283 -10.70 -15.12 10.71
N VAL A 284 -10.12 -14.44 9.70
CA VAL A 284 -10.83 -14.00 8.49
C VAL A 284 -10.62 -14.95 7.33
N PHE A 285 -9.36 -15.25 6.97
CA PHE A 285 -9.00 -15.98 5.76
C PHE A 285 -8.70 -17.46 5.99
N GLY A 286 -8.63 -17.90 7.26
CA GLY A 286 -8.16 -19.24 7.61
C GLY A 286 -6.62 -19.33 7.67
N THR A 287 -6.12 -20.47 8.13
CA THR A 287 -4.67 -20.70 8.34
C THR A 287 -3.89 -21.02 7.05
N ASP A 288 -4.56 -21.61 6.07
CA ASP A 288 -4.00 -21.94 4.76
C ASP A 288 -5.07 -21.68 3.67
N PRO A 289 -5.34 -20.39 3.38
CA PRO A 289 -6.32 -20.00 2.36
C PRO A 289 -6.04 -20.58 0.97
N GLY A 290 -4.81 -21.02 0.68
CA GLY A 290 -4.41 -21.60 -0.59
C GLY A 290 -4.53 -23.13 -0.67
N LEU A 291 -5.00 -23.80 0.39
CA LEU A 291 -4.99 -25.27 0.51
C LEU A 291 -5.75 -25.98 -0.63
N ASP A 292 -6.94 -25.50 -0.94
CA ASP A 292 -7.80 -26.01 -2.02
C ASP A 292 -8.73 -24.90 -2.54
N GLU A 293 -9.45 -25.18 -3.64
CA GLU A 293 -10.33 -24.21 -4.29
C GLU A 293 -11.43 -23.72 -3.36
N ALA A 294 -12.02 -24.58 -2.53
CA ALA A 294 -13.11 -24.21 -1.64
C ALA A 294 -12.65 -23.26 -0.53
N THR A 295 -11.47 -23.54 0.05
CA THR A 295 -10.86 -22.68 1.07
C THR A 295 -10.47 -21.33 0.48
N LYS A 296 -9.89 -21.34 -0.74
CA LYS A 296 -9.55 -20.11 -1.48
C LYS A 296 -10.78 -19.26 -1.79
N GLU A 297 -11.83 -19.86 -2.35
CA GLU A 297 -13.07 -19.12 -2.67
C GLU A 297 -13.74 -18.58 -1.39
N ALA A 298 -13.68 -19.31 -0.27
CA ALA A 298 -14.18 -18.84 1.02
C ALA A 298 -13.37 -17.64 1.56
N ALA A 299 -12.04 -17.65 1.42
CA ALA A 299 -11.18 -16.54 1.80
C ALA A 299 -11.40 -15.31 0.89
N ILE A 300 -11.46 -15.50 -0.43
CA ILE A 300 -11.78 -14.42 -1.40
C ILE A 300 -13.17 -13.84 -1.14
N ALA A 301 -14.13 -14.64 -0.69
CA ALA A 301 -15.47 -14.17 -0.36
C ALA A 301 -15.49 -13.16 0.79
N MET A 302 -14.46 -13.10 1.65
CA MET A 302 -14.34 -12.10 2.71
C MET A 302 -13.91 -10.72 2.21
N ILE A 303 -13.32 -10.64 1.02
CA ILE A 303 -12.97 -9.37 0.37
C ILE A 303 -14.25 -8.71 -0.15
N GLY A 304 -14.38 -7.40 -0.01
CA GLY A 304 -15.53 -6.62 -0.46
C GLY A 304 -15.71 -6.61 -1.97
N ASP A 305 -16.96 -6.55 -2.43
CA ASP A 305 -17.29 -6.64 -3.86
C ASP A 305 -16.97 -5.35 -4.64
N LEU A 306 -16.75 -4.24 -3.93
CA LEU A 306 -16.25 -2.99 -4.51
C LEU A 306 -14.73 -2.98 -4.74
N SER A 307 -13.98 -4.01 -4.31
CA SER A 307 -12.56 -4.15 -4.59
C SER A 307 -12.31 -4.19 -6.10
N PRO A 308 -11.47 -3.30 -6.66
CA PRO A 308 -11.09 -3.39 -8.07
C PRO A 308 -10.48 -4.75 -8.45
N ALA A 309 -9.67 -5.36 -7.57
CA ALA A 309 -9.11 -6.68 -7.81
C ALA A 309 -10.19 -7.78 -7.82
N LYS A 310 -11.13 -7.75 -6.88
CA LYS A 310 -12.24 -8.73 -6.82
C LYS A 310 -13.22 -8.54 -7.98
N ARG A 311 -13.51 -7.31 -8.40
CA ARG A 311 -14.33 -7.01 -9.58
C ARG A 311 -13.73 -7.58 -10.87
N MET A 312 -12.41 -7.43 -11.06
CA MET A 312 -11.71 -8.11 -12.16
C MET A 312 -11.87 -9.64 -12.08
N TRP A 313 -11.66 -10.22 -10.90
CA TRP A 313 -11.78 -11.66 -10.69
C TRP A 313 -13.19 -12.18 -10.96
N MET A 314 -14.23 -11.53 -10.42
CA MET A 314 -15.63 -11.88 -10.66
C MET A 314 -16.01 -11.74 -12.15
N ALA A 315 -15.54 -10.69 -12.82
CA ALA A 315 -15.74 -10.52 -14.25
C ALA A 315 -15.08 -11.66 -15.04
N PHE A 316 -13.85 -12.06 -14.68
CA PHE A 316 -13.20 -13.20 -15.33
C PHE A 316 -13.93 -14.52 -15.09
N LYS A 317 -14.34 -14.82 -13.86
CA LYS A 317 -15.13 -16.03 -13.53
C LYS A 317 -16.47 -16.03 -14.29
N THR A 318 -17.12 -14.87 -14.43
CA THR A 318 -18.34 -14.72 -15.25
C THR A 318 -18.07 -15.00 -16.72
N LEU A 319 -16.96 -14.51 -17.28
CA LEU A 319 -16.55 -14.79 -18.67
C LEU A 319 -16.20 -16.26 -18.89
N GLN A 320 -15.71 -16.98 -17.88
CA GLN A 320 -15.47 -18.43 -17.99
C GLN A 320 -16.78 -19.19 -18.22
N GLN A 321 -17.88 -18.72 -17.62
CA GLN A 321 -19.20 -19.35 -17.71
C GLN A 321 -19.97 -18.90 -18.95
N THR A 322 -19.89 -17.61 -19.29
CA THR A 322 -20.72 -16.98 -20.33
C THR A 322 -20.02 -16.88 -21.68
N GLY A 323 -18.70 -17.02 -21.74
CA GLY A 323 -17.90 -16.78 -22.92
C GLY A 323 -17.78 -15.28 -23.24
N TYR A 324 -17.71 -14.94 -24.53
CA TYR A 324 -17.62 -13.55 -24.98
C TYR A 324 -18.81 -12.70 -24.51
N ASN A 325 -18.54 -11.70 -23.67
CA ASN A 325 -19.54 -10.81 -23.10
C ASN A 325 -18.96 -9.38 -22.95
N PRO A 326 -19.21 -8.48 -23.92
CA PRO A 326 -18.59 -7.14 -23.96
C PRO A 326 -18.85 -6.27 -22.72
N PRO A 327 -20.07 -6.22 -22.14
CA PRO A 327 -20.30 -5.56 -20.85
C PRO A 327 -19.38 -6.05 -19.73
N VAL A 328 -19.21 -7.37 -19.58
CA VAL A 328 -18.37 -7.95 -18.52
C VAL A 328 -16.88 -7.71 -18.78
N MET A 329 -16.45 -7.74 -20.04
CA MET A 329 -15.08 -7.38 -20.44
C MET A 329 -14.76 -5.92 -20.14
N ALA A 330 -15.71 -5.00 -20.40
CA ALA A 330 -15.58 -3.59 -20.06
C ALA A 330 -15.49 -3.34 -18.56
N GLU A 331 -16.24 -4.10 -17.77
CA GLU A 331 -16.16 -4.06 -16.31
C GLU A 331 -14.78 -4.51 -15.80
N ALA A 332 -14.23 -5.60 -16.35
CA ALA A 332 -12.87 -6.05 -15.99
C ALA A 332 -11.80 -4.99 -16.32
N GLU A 333 -11.85 -4.37 -17.50
CA GLU A 333 -10.91 -3.31 -17.89
C GLU A 333 -11.03 -2.04 -17.04
N ARG A 334 -12.26 -1.70 -16.64
CA ARG A 334 -12.54 -0.57 -15.76
C ARG A 334 -11.97 -0.83 -14.36
N ALA A 335 -12.23 -2.00 -13.80
CA ALA A 335 -11.70 -2.40 -12.51
C ALA A 335 -10.16 -2.46 -12.53
N PHE A 336 -9.54 -2.95 -13.61
CA PHE A 336 -8.09 -2.89 -13.81
C PHE A 336 -7.54 -1.47 -13.73
N SER A 337 -8.21 -0.51 -14.37
CA SER A 337 -7.78 0.88 -14.36
C SER A 337 -7.87 1.52 -12.96
N GLN A 338 -8.86 1.11 -12.15
CA GLN A 338 -9.02 1.60 -10.78
C GLN A 338 -8.03 0.93 -9.81
N TRP A 339 -7.73 -0.34 -10.02
CA TRP A 339 -6.73 -1.08 -9.24
C TRP A 339 -5.36 -0.39 -9.27
N GLN A 340 -5.00 0.24 -10.40
CA GLN A 340 -3.71 0.91 -10.58
C GLN A 340 -3.53 2.23 -9.78
N ASN A 341 -4.56 2.75 -9.12
CA ASN A 341 -4.48 4.07 -8.47
C ASN A 341 -5.18 4.12 -7.11
N ARG A 342 -4.42 3.95 -6.04
CA ARG A 342 -4.90 4.00 -4.66
C ARG A 342 -5.14 5.42 -4.11
N SER A 343 -4.80 6.46 -4.88
CA SER A 343 -5.13 7.86 -4.54
C SER A 343 -6.49 8.30 -5.07
N GLN A 344 -7.31 7.36 -5.53
CA GLN A 344 -8.68 7.57 -5.97
C GLN A 344 -9.59 6.51 -5.40
N LEU A 345 -10.80 6.90 -5.00
CA LEU A 345 -11.81 5.95 -4.59
C LEU A 345 -12.34 5.20 -5.83
N PRO A 346 -12.55 3.87 -5.74
CA PRO A 346 -13.13 3.09 -6.82
C PRO A 346 -14.62 3.41 -7.00
N ASP A 347 -15.23 2.84 -8.04
CA ASP A 347 -16.67 3.00 -8.27
C ASP A 347 -17.49 2.44 -7.12
N GLY A 348 -18.68 3.00 -6.90
CA GLY A 348 -19.54 2.66 -5.77
C GLY A 348 -19.18 3.42 -4.49
N VAL A 349 -17.98 4.00 -4.40
CA VAL A 349 -17.53 4.74 -3.22
C VAL A 349 -17.49 6.25 -3.48
N LYS A 350 -18.24 7.01 -2.69
CA LYS A 350 -18.25 8.48 -2.75
C LYS A 350 -17.43 9.05 -1.59
N ALA A 351 -16.58 10.04 -1.88
CA ALA A 351 -15.90 10.80 -0.84
C ALA A 351 -16.92 11.61 -0.03
N ASP A 352 -16.71 11.72 1.29
CA ASP A 352 -17.51 12.63 2.11
C ASP A 352 -17.07 14.08 1.79
N PRO A 353 -17.97 14.93 1.25
CA PRO A 353 -17.62 16.32 0.93
C PRO A 353 -17.23 17.16 2.15
N ASN A 354 -17.54 16.71 3.37
CA ASN A 354 -17.23 17.38 4.63
C ASN A 354 -15.96 16.84 5.30
N ALA A 355 -15.40 15.73 4.83
CA ALA A 355 -14.15 15.20 5.33
C ALA A 355 -12.94 15.86 4.65
N ASP A 356 -11.84 15.99 5.38
CA ASP A 356 -10.56 16.38 4.81
C ASP A 356 -9.93 15.21 4.06
N ILE A 357 -10.14 14.00 4.59
CA ILE A 357 -9.67 12.74 4.04
C ILE A 357 -10.82 11.73 4.05
N THR A 358 -11.03 11.02 2.95
CA THR A 358 -11.85 9.80 2.93
C THR A 358 -10.95 8.60 2.65
N LEU A 359 -10.99 7.59 3.52
CA LEU A 359 -10.29 6.32 3.34
C LEU A 359 -11.32 5.20 3.12
N PHE A 360 -11.03 4.33 2.16
CA PHE A 360 -11.82 3.15 1.84
C PHE A 360 -10.96 1.89 2.00
N TYR A 361 -11.33 1.08 2.98
CA TYR A 361 -10.74 -0.23 3.25
C TYR A 361 -11.44 -1.29 2.40
N VAL A 362 -10.67 -1.98 1.55
CA VAL A 362 -11.16 -3.09 0.74
C VAL A 362 -10.00 -3.94 0.26
N ASN A 363 -10.18 -5.25 0.05
CA ASN A 363 -9.12 -6.17 -0.37
C ASN A 363 -7.90 -6.11 0.54
N ASN A 364 -8.12 -5.95 1.85
CA ASN A 364 -7.05 -5.77 2.82
C ASN A 364 -6.04 -4.67 2.40
N THR A 365 -6.53 -3.61 1.76
CA THR A 365 -5.77 -2.45 1.31
C THR A 365 -6.59 -1.17 1.52
N ILE A 366 -5.96 -0.01 1.29
CA ILE A 366 -6.59 1.29 1.47
C ILE A 366 -6.54 2.09 0.16
N TYR A 367 -7.69 2.58 -0.25
CA TYR A 367 -7.85 3.64 -1.23
C TYR A 367 -8.15 4.95 -0.50
N GLY A 368 -7.57 6.07 -0.91
CA GLY A 368 -7.73 7.33 -0.21
C GLY A 368 -7.98 8.52 -1.12
N HIS A 369 -8.70 9.50 -0.59
CA HIS A 369 -8.96 10.78 -1.23
C HIS A 369 -8.71 11.92 -0.25
N VAL A 370 -7.88 12.89 -0.62
CA VAL A 370 -7.76 14.17 0.10
C VAL A 370 -8.64 15.21 -0.57
N LYS A 371 -9.47 15.90 0.21
CA LYS A 371 -10.35 16.95 -0.27
C LYS A 371 -9.56 18.05 -0.99
N GLY A 372 -10.00 18.37 -2.20
CA GLY A 372 -9.37 19.39 -3.04
C GLY A 372 -8.10 18.93 -3.77
N TYR A 373 -7.60 17.72 -3.47
CA TYR A 373 -6.46 17.14 -4.18
C TYR A 373 -6.94 16.49 -5.48
N LYS A 374 -6.37 16.93 -6.61
CA LYS A 374 -6.77 16.49 -7.95
C LYS A 374 -5.69 15.73 -8.72
N ARG A 375 -4.48 15.62 -8.16
CA ARG A 375 -3.35 15.00 -8.86
C ARG A 375 -3.49 13.49 -8.75
N THR A 376 -3.45 12.82 -9.88
CA THR A 376 -3.45 11.36 -9.94
C THR A 376 -2.00 10.97 -10.20
N GLN A 377 -1.44 10.02 -9.45
CA GLN A 377 -0.02 9.61 -9.53
C GLN A 377 1.01 10.53 -8.85
N HIS A 378 0.60 11.35 -7.88
CA HIS A 378 1.51 12.07 -6.98
C HIS A 378 1.17 11.76 -5.53
N HIS A 379 2.11 12.07 -4.63
CA HIS A 379 1.88 11.99 -3.20
C HIS A 379 0.71 12.89 -2.80
N ALA A 380 -0.27 12.31 -2.10
CA ALA A 380 -1.39 13.07 -1.55
C ALA A 380 -0.86 14.17 -0.62
N GLU A 381 -1.39 15.39 -0.72
CA GLU A 381 -0.92 16.55 0.07
C GLU A 381 -2.04 17.13 0.93
N LEU A 382 -1.79 17.32 2.23
CA LEU A 382 -2.69 18.01 3.17
C LEU A 382 -2.16 19.42 3.50
N ASN A 383 -2.18 20.29 2.50
CA ASN A 383 -1.61 21.65 2.58
C ASN A 383 -2.28 22.61 3.58
N GLN A 384 -3.32 22.18 4.28
CA GLN A 384 -4.04 23.01 5.25
C GLN A 384 -3.48 22.89 6.68
N TRP A 385 -2.77 21.82 7.00
CA TRP A 385 -2.16 21.65 8.32
C TRP A 385 -0.72 22.18 8.33
N HIS A 386 -0.52 23.33 8.97
CA HIS A 386 0.80 23.96 9.12
C HIS A 386 1.20 24.17 10.58
N LEU A 387 0.23 24.47 11.43
CA LEU A 387 0.42 24.78 12.83
C LEU A 387 -0.40 23.82 13.69
N ARG A 388 0.04 23.65 14.94
CA ARG A 388 -0.74 22.95 15.96
C ARG A 388 -2.11 23.60 16.17
N GLY A 389 -3.08 22.82 16.62
CA GLY A 389 -4.50 23.20 16.72
C GLY A 389 -5.33 22.93 15.47
N PHE A 390 -4.74 22.32 14.43
CA PHE A 390 -5.49 21.92 13.24
C PHE A 390 -6.50 20.81 13.57
N HIS A 391 -7.74 20.98 13.10
CA HIS A 391 -8.80 19.98 13.23
C HIS A 391 -8.91 19.19 11.93
N LEU A 392 -8.49 17.94 12.00
CA LEU A 392 -8.58 16.98 10.89
C LEU A 392 -9.86 16.16 11.01
N HIS A 393 -10.63 16.07 9.94
CA HIS A 393 -11.76 15.16 9.80
C HIS A 393 -11.44 14.05 8.79
N VAL A 394 -11.37 12.81 9.27
CA VAL A 394 -11.17 11.61 8.45
C VAL A 394 -12.47 10.79 8.42
N HIS A 395 -13.00 10.54 7.23
CA HIS A 395 -14.13 9.65 7.03
C HIS A 395 -13.62 8.27 6.59
N LEU A 396 -13.97 7.23 7.35
CA LEU A 396 -13.54 5.86 7.12
C LEU A 396 -14.71 5.04 6.59
N ILE A 397 -14.49 4.35 5.48
CA ILE A 397 -15.45 3.46 4.83
C ILE A 397 -14.82 2.07 4.74
N ASN A 398 -15.53 1.03 5.16
CA ASN A 398 -15.11 -0.36 5.03
C ASN A 398 -16.05 -1.10 4.08
N GLY A 399 -15.48 -1.64 3.00
CA GLY A 399 -16.16 -2.52 2.05
C GLY A 399 -15.89 -4.01 2.25
N ASP A 400 -14.87 -4.38 3.02
CA ASP A 400 -14.58 -5.77 3.34
C ASP A 400 -15.56 -6.33 4.38
N TYR A 401 -15.77 -7.65 4.34
CA TYR A 401 -16.74 -8.35 5.20
C TYR A 401 -16.16 -8.74 6.58
N PHE A 402 -15.10 -8.05 6.99
CA PHE A 402 -14.45 -8.17 8.28
C PHE A 402 -14.07 -6.78 8.82
N PRO A 403 -13.93 -6.60 10.14
CA PRO A 403 -13.64 -5.29 10.71
C PRO A 403 -12.19 -4.87 10.45
N HIS A 404 -11.99 -3.63 10.01
CA HIS A 404 -10.67 -2.99 10.02
C HIS A 404 -10.51 -2.10 11.26
N ALA A 405 -9.31 -1.57 11.48
CA ALA A 405 -9.13 -0.45 12.39
C ALA A 405 -8.33 0.69 11.78
N TYR A 406 -8.43 1.84 12.43
CA TYR A 406 -7.68 3.03 12.10
C TYR A 406 -6.72 3.39 13.22
N THR A 407 -5.47 3.63 12.84
CA THR A 407 -4.42 4.17 13.70
C THR A 407 -3.69 5.30 12.99
N LEU A 408 -3.37 6.35 13.75
CA LEU A 408 -2.53 7.47 13.31
C LEU A 408 -1.18 7.39 14.02
N VAL A 409 -0.09 7.57 13.28
CA VAL A 409 1.29 7.58 13.81
C VAL A 409 1.94 8.95 13.62
N ASP A 410 2.65 9.41 14.66
CA ASP A 410 3.50 10.60 14.61
C ASP A 410 4.85 10.28 13.96
N PHE A 411 5.16 10.96 12.84
CA PHE A 411 6.43 10.87 12.13
C PHE A 411 7.35 12.03 12.51
N GLY A 412 7.71 12.10 13.80
CA GLY A 412 8.64 13.10 14.33
C GLY A 412 8.07 14.51 14.45
N GLY A 413 6.78 14.74 14.18
CA GLY A 413 6.12 16.02 14.38
C GLY A 413 6.13 16.43 15.85
N MET A 414 5.72 15.50 16.73
CA MET A 414 5.61 15.78 18.17
C MET A 414 6.92 15.56 18.95
N ARG A 415 7.77 14.64 18.48
CA ARG A 415 8.99 14.19 19.21
C ARG A 415 10.30 14.51 18.52
N GLY A 416 10.22 15.01 17.30
CA GLY A 416 11.34 15.47 16.52
C GLY A 416 11.89 14.39 15.59
N TRP A 417 12.67 14.86 14.64
CA TRP A 417 13.29 14.04 13.61
C TRP A 417 14.71 14.51 13.34
N GLU A 418 15.59 13.57 13.01
CA GLU A 418 16.98 13.79 12.67
C GLU A 418 17.17 13.75 11.15
N ASN A 419 18.17 14.49 10.67
CA ASN A 419 18.51 14.50 9.25
C ASN A 419 19.86 13.80 9.03
N THR A 420 19.87 12.48 8.85
CA THR A 420 21.11 11.71 9.00
C THR A 420 22.03 11.82 7.80
N PHE A 421 21.56 11.67 6.56
CA PHE A 421 22.45 11.76 5.38
C PHE A 421 21.73 11.97 4.05
N GLN A 422 22.47 12.46 3.04
CA GLN A 422 22.06 12.82 1.69
C GLN A 422 22.89 12.01 0.69
N SER A 423 22.42 10.82 0.30
CA SER A 423 23.16 9.99 -0.67
C SER A 423 23.05 10.60 -2.07
N THR A 424 24.21 10.97 -2.62
CA THR A 424 24.41 11.68 -3.87
C THR A 424 24.56 10.71 -5.05
N ILE A 425 23.49 10.44 -5.81
CA ILE A 425 23.62 10.15 -7.25
C ILE A 425 22.47 10.83 -8.00
N PRO A 426 22.73 11.76 -8.94
CA PRO A 426 21.70 12.39 -9.75
C PRO A 426 21.26 11.44 -10.87
N LEU A 427 20.74 10.27 -10.52
CA LEU A 427 20.01 9.40 -11.44
C LEU A 427 18.52 9.73 -11.27
N GLY A 428 17.84 10.02 -12.38
CA GLY A 428 16.47 10.55 -12.42
C GLY A 428 15.50 9.90 -11.42
N GLY A 429 14.71 10.76 -10.79
CA GLY A 429 13.88 10.50 -9.61
C GLY A 429 13.87 11.76 -8.74
N ASP A 430 13.16 11.72 -7.62
CA ASP A 430 13.09 12.83 -6.66
C ASP A 430 14.45 13.16 -5.99
N GLY A 431 15.49 12.36 -6.26
CA GLY A 431 16.88 12.81 -6.31
C GLY A 431 17.45 13.35 -4.99
N PRO A 432 18.58 14.09 -5.01
CA PRO A 432 19.37 14.53 -3.86
C PRO A 432 18.65 15.48 -2.87
N TRP A 433 17.33 15.64 -3.00
CA TRP A 433 16.48 16.48 -2.15
C TRP A 433 15.93 15.72 -0.93
N PHE A 434 16.04 14.39 -0.90
CA PHE A 434 15.54 13.55 0.19
C PHE A 434 16.69 13.02 1.05
N THR A 435 16.60 13.28 2.34
CA THR A 435 17.61 12.92 3.36
C THR A 435 16.91 12.38 4.57
N PHE A 436 16.60 11.09 4.63
CA PHE A 436 15.99 10.58 5.84
C PHE A 436 17.04 10.21 6.87
N GLY A 437 16.65 10.47 8.11
CA GLY A 437 17.39 10.12 9.28
C GLY A 437 16.53 9.27 10.18
N ARG A 438 16.51 9.63 11.46
CA ARG A 438 15.72 8.93 12.46
C ARG A 438 14.56 9.79 12.89
N ASP A 439 13.37 9.22 12.93
CA ASP A 439 12.19 9.88 13.45
C ASP A 439 11.81 9.24 14.78
N TYR A 440 11.45 10.08 15.75
CA TYR A 440 10.90 9.59 17.01
C TYR A 440 9.38 9.53 16.90
N TRP A 441 8.80 8.39 17.23
CA TRP A 441 7.40 8.11 16.94
C TRP A 441 6.61 7.60 18.12
N THR A 442 5.29 7.70 17.99
CA THR A 442 4.30 7.01 18.81
C THR A 442 3.06 6.79 17.96
N VAL A 443 2.19 5.91 18.44
CA VAL A 443 0.79 5.91 18.03
C VAL A 443 0.03 7.06 18.70
N GLU A 444 -0.64 7.89 17.91
CA GLU A 444 -1.41 9.06 18.35
C GLU A 444 -2.86 8.71 18.74
N THR A 445 -3.37 7.59 18.22
CA THR A 445 -4.67 7.06 18.65
C THR A 445 -4.51 6.30 19.97
N PRO A 446 -5.28 6.60 21.03
CA PRO A 446 -5.13 5.92 22.32
C PRO A 446 -5.39 4.40 22.26
N ALA A 447 -6.17 3.96 21.28
CA ALA A 447 -6.39 2.57 20.90
C ALA A 447 -6.78 2.52 19.41
N PRO A 448 -6.65 1.36 18.74
CA PRO A 448 -7.21 1.17 17.40
C PRO A 448 -8.69 1.53 17.34
N ILE A 449 -9.08 2.34 16.35
CA ILE A 449 -10.46 2.75 16.16
C ILE A 449 -11.11 1.78 15.18
N LEU A 450 -12.02 0.94 15.66
CA LEU A 450 -12.68 -0.05 14.82
C LEU A 450 -13.56 0.59 13.75
N VAL A 451 -13.41 0.12 12.52
CA VAL A 451 -14.30 0.37 11.39
C VAL A 451 -15.08 -0.92 11.15
N PRO A 452 -16.41 -0.94 11.38
CA PRO A 452 -17.22 -2.16 11.24
C PRO A 452 -17.05 -2.81 9.87
N ALA A 453 -17.24 -4.14 9.80
CA ALA A 453 -17.37 -4.85 8.53
C ALA A 453 -18.54 -4.31 7.70
N ALA A 454 -18.43 -4.38 6.38
CA ALA A 454 -19.59 -4.30 5.50
C ALA A 454 -20.53 -5.50 5.78
N THR A 455 -21.81 -5.34 5.46
CA THR A 455 -22.77 -6.45 5.50
C THR A 455 -23.12 -6.87 4.07
N PRO A 456 -23.00 -8.17 3.70
CA PRO A 456 -23.42 -8.65 2.39
C PRO A 456 -24.91 -8.39 2.13
N PRO A 457 -25.34 -8.26 0.86
CA PRO A 457 -26.76 -8.17 0.54
C PRO A 457 -27.51 -9.42 1.02
N ALA A 458 -28.70 -9.27 1.60
CA ALA A 458 -29.45 -10.40 2.15
C ALA A 458 -30.20 -11.22 1.06
N GLY A 459 -29.68 -12.39 0.69
CA GLY A 459 -30.37 -13.46 -0.07
C GLY A 459 -29.95 -13.67 -1.53
N ASP A 460 -30.39 -14.78 -2.17
CA ASP A 460 -30.14 -15.14 -3.59
C ASP A 460 -30.92 -14.27 -4.60
N ALA A 461 -31.72 -13.32 -4.13
CA ALA A 461 -32.46 -12.44 -5.00
C ALA A 461 -31.50 -11.39 -5.57
N ILE A 462 -31.29 -11.43 -6.88
CA ILE A 462 -30.82 -10.27 -7.63
C ILE A 462 -31.77 -9.13 -7.27
N PRO A 463 -31.30 -8.08 -6.57
CA PRO A 463 -32.22 -7.04 -6.13
C PRO A 463 -32.81 -6.35 -7.37
N ALA A 464 -34.04 -5.85 -7.27
CA ALA A 464 -34.83 -5.37 -8.42
C ALA A 464 -34.13 -4.25 -9.23
N ASP A 465 -33.15 -3.61 -8.63
CA ASP A 465 -32.24 -2.65 -9.24
C ASP A 465 -31.23 -3.30 -10.21
N ALA A 466 -30.82 -4.55 -10.03
CA ALA A 466 -29.98 -5.27 -11.01
C ALA A 466 -30.70 -5.68 -12.29
N GLU A 467 -31.99 -6.01 -12.21
CA GLU A 467 -32.81 -6.23 -13.41
C GLU A 467 -32.90 -4.93 -14.22
N GLN A 468 -33.02 -3.79 -13.54
CA GLN A 468 -33.00 -2.46 -14.16
C GLN A 468 -31.60 -2.08 -14.69
N ARG A 469 -30.49 -2.47 -14.02
CA ARG A 469 -29.09 -2.31 -14.50
C ARG A 469 -28.85 -2.98 -15.86
N MET A 470 -29.42 -4.16 -16.07
CA MET A 470 -29.30 -4.91 -17.33
C MET A 470 -30.09 -4.26 -18.47
N GLU A 471 -31.16 -3.55 -18.15
CA GLU A 471 -31.99 -2.82 -19.11
C GLU A 471 -31.38 -1.44 -19.46
N GLU A 472 -30.79 -0.73 -18.48
CA GLU A 472 -30.25 0.63 -18.62
C GLU A 472 -28.81 0.70 -19.16
N ALA A 473 -28.02 -0.39 -19.09
CA ALA A 473 -26.72 -0.54 -19.76
C ALA A 473 -26.79 -0.34 -21.30
N SER A 474 -27.99 -0.21 -21.85
CA SER A 474 -28.27 0.08 -23.25
C SER A 474 -28.23 1.58 -23.63
N GLN A 475 -28.02 2.53 -22.70
CA GLN A 475 -28.01 3.99 -23.01
C GLN A 475 -26.94 4.78 -22.22
N PRO A 476 -26.17 5.71 -22.87
CA PRO A 476 -25.00 6.36 -22.25
C PRO A 476 -25.25 7.76 -21.63
N PRO A 477 -24.39 8.24 -20.71
CA PRO A 477 -24.60 9.52 -20.00
C PRO A 477 -23.70 10.70 -20.40
N ASN A 478 -24.06 11.88 -19.88
CA ASN A 478 -23.64 13.20 -20.34
C ASN A 478 -22.80 13.94 -19.27
N VAL A 479 -21.53 14.28 -19.57
CA VAL A 479 -20.60 14.95 -18.65
C VAL A 479 -19.99 16.21 -19.32
N ASN A 480 -19.85 17.30 -18.55
CA ASN A 480 -19.40 18.61 -19.02
C ASN A 480 -17.87 18.73 -19.13
N MET A 481 -17.37 18.83 -20.36
CA MET A 481 -15.95 18.77 -20.71
C MET A 481 -15.16 20.06 -20.46
N ALA A 482 -15.83 21.21 -20.26
CA ALA A 482 -15.16 22.52 -20.26
C ALA A 482 -14.34 22.82 -18.97
N GLU A 483 -14.63 22.12 -17.87
CA GLU A 483 -13.95 22.33 -16.58
C GLU A 483 -12.64 21.55 -16.47
N ILE A 484 -12.53 20.45 -17.22
CA ILE A 484 -11.35 19.55 -17.23
C ILE A 484 -10.21 20.16 -18.06
N GLU A 485 -10.53 20.90 -19.12
CA GLU A 485 -9.51 21.49 -20.02
C GLU A 485 -8.66 22.59 -19.38
N LYS A 486 -9.13 23.27 -18.31
CA LYS A 486 -8.39 24.37 -17.67
C LYS A 486 -7.17 23.94 -16.85
N VAL A 487 -7.04 22.66 -16.51
CA VAL A 487 -5.99 22.16 -15.60
C VAL A 487 -4.87 21.40 -16.35
N LYS A 488 -4.98 21.34 -17.68
CA LYS A 488 -4.22 20.43 -18.55
C LYS A 488 -2.79 20.90 -18.87
N ASP A 489 -2.57 22.21 -18.96
CA ASP A 489 -1.32 22.77 -19.53
C ASP A 489 -0.07 22.70 -18.62
N ILE A 490 -0.20 22.32 -17.34
CA ILE A 490 0.93 22.27 -16.39
C ILE A 490 1.62 20.89 -16.38
N TRP A 491 0.98 19.87 -16.93
CA TRP A 491 1.35 18.46 -16.74
C TRP A 491 2.21 17.85 -17.84
N GLU A 492 2.29 18.50 -19.01
CA GLU A 492 2.66 17.84 -20.27
C GLU A 492 4.15 17.96 -20.67
N GLY A 493 5.04 18.44 -19.78
CA GLY A 493 6.35 18.96 -20.23
C GLY A 493 7.62 18.13 -19.98
N LYS A 494 7.70 17.28 -18.94
CA LYS A 494 9.01 16.73 -18.52
C LYS A 494 9.08 15.28 -18.04
N PHE A 495 7.95 14.62 -17.77
CA PHE A 495 7.92 13.24 -17.27
C PHE A 495 7.09 12.27 -18.13
N ASP A 496 6.75 12.67 -19.35
CA ASP A 496 6.03 11.82 -20.29
C ASP A 496 6.71 11.76 -21.66
N PRO A 497 7.63 10.82 -21.93
CA PRO A 497 8.12 10.70 -23.29
C PRO A 497 7.06 10.13 -24.23
N GLU A 498 6.26 9.10 -23.87
CA GLU A 498 5.19 8.54 -24.72
C GLU A 498 4.06 7.73 -24.01
N GLY A 499 3.54 8.21 -22.89
CA GLY A 499 2.27 7.86 -22.22
C GLY A 499 1.03 8.17 -23.06
N LYS A 500 1.12 7.86 -24.36
CA LYS A 500 0.15 8.11 -25.43
C LYS A 500 -0.96 7.04 -25.49
N THR A 501 -1.04 6.13 -24.52
CA THR A 501 -2.04 5.04 -24.49
C THR A 501 -3.01 5.09 -23.31
N TRP A 502 -3.08 6.17 -22.54
CA TRP A 502 -4.23 6.37 -21.66
C TRP A 502 -5.42 6.89 -22.49
N PRO A 503 -6.59 6.23 -22.49
CA PRO A 503 -7.72 6.68 -23.30
C PRO A 503 -8.13 8.10 -22.91
N LYS A 504 -8.27 8.98 -23.92
CA LYS A 504 -8.71 10.38 -23.76
C LYS A 504 -10.11 10.52 -23.15
N LYS A 505 -10.83 9.40 -22.98
CA LYS A 505 -12.10 9.32 -22.28
C LYS A 505 -12.26 7.88 -21.76
N MET A 506 -12.14 7.71 -20.44
CA MET A 506 -12.67 6.52 -19.78
C MET A 506 -14.19 6.50 -19.98
N PRO A 507 -14.83 5.37 -20.32
CA PRO A 507 -16.28 5.31 -20.35
C PRO A 507 -16.84 5.79 -19.02
N SER A 508 -17.77 6.73 -19.07
CA SER A 508 -18.40 7.32 -17.88
C SER A 508 -19.72 6.61 -17.63
N PRO A 509 -19.98 6.06 -16.44
CA PRO A 509 -21.34 5.81 -15.98
C PRO A 509 -21.89 7.00 -15.21
N THR A 510 -23.20 7.18 -15.29
CA THR A 510 -23.98 7.99 -14.36
C THR A 510 -24.48 7.13 -13.23
N LEU A 511 -24.41 7.72 -12.03
CA LEU A 511 -24.94 7.24 -10.75
C LEU A 511 -26.37 7.80 -10.56
N ASP A 512 -27.24 7.23 -9.72
CA ASP A 512 -27.22 7.42 -8.25
C ASP A 512 -27.93 6.35 -7.39
N GLU A 513 -27.36 6.17 -6.17
CA GLU A 513 -27.87 5.65 -4.88
C GLU A 513 -27.89 4.11 -4.60
N PRO A 514 -27.73 3.70 -3.32
CA PRO A 514 -26.73 2.74 -2.84
C PRO A 514 -27.06 1.26 -3.02
N ASP A 515 -25.97 0.49 -3.17
CA ASP A 515 -25.90 -0.96 -3.15
C ASP A 515 -26.60 -1.54 -1.90
N GLY A 516 -27.21 -2.71 -2.04
CA GLY A 516 -27.75 -3.45 -0.89
C GLY A 516 -26.69 -3.86 0.15
N GLU A 517 -25.40 -3.62 -0.13
CA GLU A 517 -24.30 -3.68 0.83
C GLU A 517 -24.34 -2.48 1.78
N MET A 518 -24.43 -2.77 3.08
CA MET A 518 -24.28 -1.75 4.09
C MET A 518 -22.79 -1.62 4.43
N LEU A 519 -22.10 -0.65 3.81
CA LEU A 519 -20.70 -0.35 4.10
C LEU A 519 -20.53 0.01 5.58
N GLY A 520 -19.44 -0.47 6.18
CA GLY A 520 -19.04 -0.03 7.51
C GLY A 520 -18.54 1.41 7.46
N GLN A 521 -18.91 2.25 8.44
CA GLN A 521 -18.52 3.67 8.44
C GLN A 521 -18.13 4.18 9.83
N HIS A 522 -17.09 5.02 9.87
CA HIS A 522 -16.61 5.68 11.08
C HIS A 522 -15.98 7.05 10.78
N ASP A 523 -16.41 8.10 11.47
CA ASP A 523 -15.82 9.44 11.40
C ASP A 523 -14.81 9.66 12.53
N VAL A 524 -13.61 10.09 12.20
CA VAL A 524 -12.56 10.41 13.17
C VAL A 524 -12.23 11.89 13.10
N TYR A 525 -12.41 12.58 14.22
CA TYR A 525 -12.08 13.99 14.39
C TYR A 525 -10.83 14.11 15.26
N ILE A 526 -9.77 14.70 14.73
CA ILE A 526 -8.46 14.76 15.39
C ILE A 526 -8.06 16.22 15.55
N THR A 527 -7.80 16.65 16.78
CA THR A 527 -7.09 17.90 17.04
C THR A 527 -5.59 17.60 17.12
N LEU A 528 -4.83 18.10 16.15
CA LEU A 528 -3.38 17.93 16.02
C LEU A 528 -2.66 19.04 16.80
N ASN A 529 -2.14 18.73 17.99
CA ASN A 529 -1.48 19.69 18.90
C ASN A 529 0.05 19.77 18.71
N TYR A 530 0.50 19.43 17.51
CA TYR A 530 1.88 19.50 17.08
C TYR A 530 1.94 19.93 15.61
N GLU A 531 3.11 20.38 15.18
CA GLU A 531 3.38 20.71 13.78
C GLU A 531 3.81 19.48 13.01
N PRO A 532 3.41 19.35 11.74
CA PRO A 532 3.79 18.22 10.93
C PRO A 532 5.31 18.22 10.68
N SER A 533 5.85 17.03 10.38
CA SER A 533 7.10 16.94 9.65
C SER A 533 6.94 17.57 8.26
N LYS A 534 7.99 18.18 7.73
CA LYS A 534 7.97 18.81 6.40
C LYS A 534 7.68 17.83 5.25
N ARG A 535 7.84 16.54 5.50
CA ARG A 535 7.85 15.51 4.45
C ARG A 535 6.63 14.62 4.51
N LEU A 536 6.42 13.99 5.67
CA LEU A 536 5.26 13.17 5.91
C LEU A 536 4.45 13.80 7.03
N ARG A 537 3.22 14.19 6.71
CA ARG A 537 2.31 14.80 7.68
C ARG A 537 1.59 13.72 8.47
N LEU A 538 0.93 12.81 7.76
CA LEU A 538 0.05 11.81 8.35
C LEU A 538 0.40 10.42 7.83
N TYR A 539 0.40 9.48 8.75
CA TYR A 539 0.52 8.06 8.45
C TYR A 539 -0.66 7.33 9.09
N GLN A 540 -1.45 6.69 8.25
CA GLN A 540 -2.68 6.00 8.64
C GLN A 540 -2.55 4.55 8.26
N PHE A 541 -2.81 3.65 9.20
CA PHE A 541 -2.71 2.21 8.94
C PHE A 541 -3.78 1.42 9.67
N ASP A 542 -4.07 0.23 9.15
CA ASP A 542 -4.82 -0.79 9.86
C ASP A 542 -3.88 -1.64 10.74
N PRO A 543 -4.00 -1.58 12.08
CA PRO A 543 -3.21 -2.41 12.98
C PRO A 543 -3.73 -3.85 13.12
N LEU A 544 -4.87 -4.20 12.49
CA LEU A 544 -5.44 -5.55 12.59
C LEU A 544 -5.05 -6.40 11.39
N HIS A 545 -5.13 -5.84 10.19
CA HIS A 545 -4.87 -6.54 8.94
C HIS A 545 -3.70 -5.91 8.17
N HIS A 546 -2.84 -6.76 7.62
CA HIS A 546 -1.52 -6.42 7.11
C HIS A 546 -1.36 -6.94 5.69
N ASN A 547 -0.59 -6.17 4.90
CA ASN A 547 -0.06 -6.39 3.55
C ASN A 547 0.12 -4.95 3.00
N GLN A 548 -0.91 -4.43 2.32
CA GLN A 548 -0.93 -3.04 1.83
C GLN A 548 -1.87 -2.10 2.60
N ALA A 549 -2.29 -2.42 3.82
CA ALA A 549 -3.30 -1.67 4.59
C ALA A 549 -2.78 -0.33 5.20
N ILE A 550 -2.04 0.45 4.41
CA ILE A 550 -1.40 1.71 4.81
C ILE A 550 -1.66 2.79 3.78
N TRP A 551 -1.90 4.01 4.27
CA TRP A 551 -2.08 5.19 3.45
C TRP A 551 -1.60 6.46 4.15
N SER A 552 -0.97 7.35 3.39
CA SER A 552 -0.08 8.37 3.94
C SER A 552 -0.16 9.67 3.14
N VAL A 553 0.07 10.78 3.83
CA VAL A 553 -0.14 12.14 3.31
C VAL A 553 1.06 13.03 3.61
N HIS A 554 1.47 13.81 2.60
CA HIS A 554 2.59 14.75 2.61
C HIS A 554 2.17 16.20 2.83
#